data_AF-A0A811P7T5-F1
#
_entry.id   AF-A0A811P7T5-F1
#
_cell.length_a   1.000
_cell.length_b   1.000
_cell.length_c   1.000
_cell.angle_alpha   90.00
_cell.angle_beta   90.00
_cell.angle_gamma   90.00
#
_symmetry.space_group_name_H-M   'P 1'
#
loop_
_entity.id
_entity.type
_entity.pdbx_description
1 polymer ?
#
loop_
_entity_poly.entity_id
_entity_poly.type
_entity_poly.pdbx_seq_one_letter_code
_entity_poly.pdbx_strand_id
1 'polypeptide(L)'
;MGWGISRLIGLKAAVLLSVACFFQGLGVTLITFPLIYASMIAILVSIASHPSIDLPLLLGKASDGSFPLWSWIMFSPFLLFIHLFVLLRRFVKNEPLYTEVADGVFVGGWPSSVEHLPPGDPAIIDCTCELPKSSTISNNAYLCVATWDTRAPQPSQIESAVRWSVRKRSQNKPVYVHCAYGNYALLPMFG
;
A
#
# COMPACT_ATOMS: atom_id res chain seq x y z
N MET A 1 17.49 -3.89 10.77
CA MET A 1 16.74 -4.53 9.66
C MET A 1 15.30 -4.70 10.10
N GLY A 2 14.38 -3.92 9.53
CA GLY A 2 12.95 -4.03 9.85
C GLY A 2 12.39 -5.39 9.41
N TRP A 3 11.35 -5.86 10.08
CA TRP A 3 10.62 -7.05 9.64
C TRP A 3 9.88 -6.73 8.33
N GLY A 4 10.13 -7.51 7.27
CA GLY A 4 9.41 -7.36 6.00
C GLY A 4 7.92 -7.73 6.14
N ILE A 5 7.09 -7.18 5.27
CA ILE A 5 5.62 -7.37 5.29
C ILE A 5 5.24 -8.86 5.31
N SER A 6 5.94 -9.72 4.56
CA SER A 6 5.65 -11.15 4.52
C SER A 6 5.77 -11.82 5.88
N ARG A 7 6.82 -11.50 6.66
CA ARG A 7 7.01 -12.07 8.00
C ARG A 7 5.98 -11.55 9.00
N LEU A 8 5.65 -10.26 8.94
CA LEU A 8 4.65 -9.65 9.81
C LEU A 8 3.26 -10.24 9.57
N ILE A 9 2.87 -10.36 8.31
CA ILE A 9 1.57 -10.93 7.93
C ILE A 9 1.54 -12.44 8.20
N GLY A 10 2.64 -13.17 7.99
CA GLY A 10 2.76 -14.58 8.35
C GLY A 10 2.62 -14.83 9.85
N LEU A 11 3.24 -13.99 10.70
CA LEU A 11 3.07 -14.06 12.16
C LEU A 11 1.62 -13.77 12.56
N LYS A 12 1.01 -12.74 11.97
CA LYS A 12 -0.42 -12.44 12.18
C LYS A 12 -1.30 -13.64 11.84
N ALA A 13 -1.03 -14.32 10.74
CA ALA A 13 -1.77 -15.52 10.34
C ALA A 13 -1.65 -16.63 11.39
N ALA A 14 -0.43 -16.91 11.87
CA ALA A 14 -0.21 -17.94 12.89
C ALA A 14 -0.94 -17.63 14.21
N VAL A 15 -0.96 -16.35 14.62
CA VAL A 15 -1.70 -15.91 15.81
C VAL A 15 -3.21 -16.08 15.60
N LEU A 16 -3.75 -15.62 14.47
CA LEU A 16 -5.18 -15.76 14.15
C LEU A 16 -5.63 -17.22 14.12
N LEU A 17 -4.82 -18.10 13.53
CA LEU A 17 -5.09 -19.53 13.49
C LEU A 17 -5.07 -20.15 14.90
N SER A 18 -4.07 -19.80 15.71
CA SER A 18 -3.95 -20.31 17.09
C SER A 18 -5.16 -19.89 17.94
N VAL A 19 -5.59 -18.63 17.81
CA VAL A 19 -6.79 -18.10 18.47
C VAL A 19 -8.05 -18.81 17.97
N ALA A 20 -8.15 -19.07 16.66
CA ALA A 20 -9.27 -19.83 16.10
C ALA A 20 -9.35 -21.26 16.66
N CYS A 21 -8.24 -21.98 16.73
CA CYS A 21 -8.18 -23.33 17.31
C CYS A 21 -8.60 -23.33 18.79
N PHE A 22 -8.22 -22.31 19.55
CA PHE A 22 -8.63 -22.15 20.94
C PHE A 22 -10.15 -21.96 21.08
N PHE A 23 -10.75 -21.05 20.29
CA PHE A 23 -12.20 -20.83 20.30
C PHE A 23 -13.00 -22.03 19.78
N GLN A 24 -12.43 -22.79 18.84
CA GLN A 24 -13.04 -24.04 18.37
C GLN A 24 -13.11 -25.08 19.50
N GLY A 25 -12.07 -25.19 20.33
CA GLY A 25 -12.07 -26.04 21.52
C GLY A 25 -13.09 -25.64 22.58
N LEU A 26 -13.49 -24.36 22.61
CA LEU A 26 -14.54 -23.82 23.48
C LEU A 26 -15.96 -23.93 22.88
N GLY A 27 -16.10 -24.48 21.67
CA GLY A 27 -17.40 -24.63 20.99
C GLY A 27 -17.97 -23.32 20.40
N VAL A 28 -17.18 -22.24 20.34
CA VAL A 28 -17.62 -20.93 19.81
C VAL A 28 -17.38 -20.87 18.29
N THR A 29 -18.26 -21.54 17.55
CA THR A 29 -18.12 -21.70 16.09
C THR A 29 -18.30 -20.40 15.30
N LEU A 30 -19.15 -19.48 15.78
CA LEU A 30 -19.48 -18.22 15.08
C LEU A 30 -18.25 -17.31 14.86
N ILE A 31 -17.33 -17.27 15.82
CA ILE A 31 -16.10 -16.45 15.75
C ILE A 31 -14.96 -17.22 15.06
N THR A 32 -15.01 -18.55 15.08
CA THR A 32 -13.95 -19.40 14.52
C THR A 32 -13.84 -19.26 13.00
N PHE A 33 -14.96 -19.29 12.27
CA PHE A 33 -14.97 -19.17 10.80
C PHE A 33 -14.30 -17.90 10.26
N PRO A 34 -14.66 -16.68 10.72
CA PRO A 34 -14.02 -15.45 10.23
C PRO A 34 -12.53 -15.37 10.60
N LEU A 35 -12.11 -15.95 11.74
CA LEU A 35 -10.70 -16.00 12.12
C LEU A 35 -9.88 -16.92 11.21
N ILE A 36 -10.41 -18.10 10.88
CA ILE A 36 -9.77 -19.02 9.92
C ILE A 36 -9.67 -18.36 8.55
N TYR A 37 -10.76 -17.73 8.08
CA TYR A 37 -10.77 -17.01 6.83
C TYR A 37 -9.71 -15.90 6.78
N ALA A 38 -9.65 -15.04 7.81
CA ALA A 38 -8.66 -13.98 7.92
C ALA A 38 -7.22 -14.54 7.97
N SER A 39 -7.01 -15.67 8.64
CA SER A 39 -5.72 -16.38 8.67
C SER A 39 -5.33 -16.89 7.28
N MET A 40 -6.23 -17.54 6.55
CA MET A 40 -5.96 -18.06 5.20
C MET A 40 -5.58 -16.94 4.23
N ILE A 41 -6.32 -15.83 4.25
CA ILE A 41 -6.01 -14.65 3.45
C ILE A 41 -4.65 -14.06 3.84
N ALA A 42 -4.33 -13.99 5.14
CA ALA A 42 -3.02 -13.52 5.60
C ALA A 42 -1.88 -14.45 5.12
N ILE A 43 -2.05 -15.77 5.13
CA ILE A 43 -1.05 -16.70 4.57
C ILE A 43 -0.85 -16.43 3.08
N LEU A 44 -1.93 -16.29 2.32
CA LEU A 44 -1.87 -16.01 0.88
C LEU A 44 -1.10 -14.72 0.58
N VAL A 45 -1.39 -13.64 1.32
CA VAL A 45 -0.69 -12.35 1.19
C VAL A 45 0.77 -12.47 1.64
N SER A 46 1.06 -13.22 2.71
CA SER A 46 2.43 -13.48 3.17
C SER A 46 3.26 -14.18 2.09
N ILE A 47 2.68 -15.16 1.40
CA ILE A 47 3.34 -15.87 0.29
C ILE A 47 3.53 -14.92 -0.89
N ALA A 48 2.50 -14.21 -1.32
CA ALA A 48 2.59 -13.31 -2.48
C ALA A 48 3.55 -12.12 -2.27
N SER A 49 3.71 -11.67 -1.04
CA SER A 49 4.65 -10.60 -0.67
C SER A 49 6.06 -11.10 -0.32
N HIS A 50 6.32 -12.40 -0.41
CA HIS A 50 7.63 -12.99 -0.18
C HIS A 50 8.65 -12.53 -1.26
N PRO A 51 9.95 -12.29 -0.93
CA PRO A 51 10.91 -11.73 -1.89
C PRO A 51 11.07 -12.55 -3.16
N SER A 52 10.92 -13.87 -3.02
CA SER A 52 11.10 -14.81 -4.13
C SER A 52 9.89 -14.91 -5.06
N ILE A 53 8.72 -14.39 -4.64
CA ILE A 53 7.47 -14.46 -5.42
C ILE A 53 7.10 -13.07 -5.93
N ASP A 54 7.07 -12.08 -5.04
CA ASP A 54 6.83 -10.67 -5.33
C ASP A 54 5.70 -10.44 -6.35
N LEU A 55 4.48 -10.83 -5.99
CA LEU A 55 3.30 -10.75 -6.85
C LEU A 55 2.36 -9.60 -6.40
N PRO A 56 2.67 -8.33 -6.69
CA PRO A 56 1.87 -7.18 -6.27
C PRO A 56 0.49 -7.13 -6.97
N LEU A 57 0.32 -7.88 -8.05
CA LEU A 57 -0.94 -7.97 -8.78
C LEU A 57 -1.98 -8.88 -8.12
N LEU A 58 -1.65 -9.57 -7.02
CA LEU A 58 -2.56 -10.49 -6.32
C LEU A 58 -3.91 -9.83 -5.97
N LEU A 59 -3.86 -8.59 -5.50
CA LEU A 59 -5.04 -7.85 -5.07
C LEU A 59 -5.84 -7.28 -6.26
N GLY A 60 -5.35 -7.43 -7.49
CA GLY A 60 -6.05 -6.99 -8.69
C GLY A 60 -6.18 -5.48 -8.82
N LYS A 61 -5.27 -4.71 -8.19
CA LYS A 61 -5.25 -3.24 -8.32
C LYS A 61 -5.04 -2.86 -9.77
N ALA A 62 -5.98 -2.11 -10.32
CA ALA A 62 -5.91 -1.63 -11.70
C ALA A 62 -4.92 -0.46 -11.84
N SER A 63 -4.55 -0.14 -13.08
CA SER A 63 -3.61 0.94 -13.38
C SER A 63 -4.14 2.33 -13.00
N ASP A 64 -5.46 2.49 -12.88
CA ASP A 64 -6.15 3.67 -12.37
C ASP A 64 -6.23 3.71 -10.83
N GLY A 65 -5.68 2.69 -10.16
CA GLY A 65 -5.64 2.53 -8.71
C GLY A 65 -6.95 2.05 -8.10
N SER A 66 -7.94 1.66 -8.90
CA SER A 66 -9.17 1.06 -8.42
C SER A 66 -8.99 -0.42 -8.07
N PHE A 67 -9.83 -0.91 -7.17
CA PHE A 67 -9.95 -2.33 -6.88
C PHE A 67 -11.27 -2.87 -7.42
N PRO A 68 -11.26 -4.04 -8.07
CA PRO A 68 -12.49 -4.71 -8.47
C PRO A 68 -13.25 -5.21 -7.23
N LEU A 69 -14.58 -5.30 -7.33
CA LEU A 69 -15.44 -5.69 -6.21
C LEU A 69 -15.09 -7.06 -5.62
N TRP A 70 -14.66 -8.01 -6.46
CA TRP A 70 -14.23 -9.33 -6.01
C TRP A 70 -13.01 -9.26 -5.07
N SER A 71 -12.10 -8.31 -5.31
CA SER A 71 -10.91 -8.11 -4.47
C SER A 71 -11.30 -7.59 -3.10
N TRP A 72 -12.24 -6.65 -3.06
CA TRP A 72 -12.82 -6.16 -1.81
C TRP A 72 -13.48 -7.26 -0.99
N ILE A 73 -14.23 -8.17 -1.61
CA ILE A 73 -14.89 -9.28 -0.91
C ILE A 73 -13.85 -10.29 -0.40
N MET A 74 -12.97 -10.76 -1.28
CA MET A 74 -12.00 -11.81 -0.98
C MET A 74 -10.88 -11.35 -0.04
N PHE A 75 -10.36 -10.13 -0.23
CA PHE A 75 -9.25 -9.59 0.55
C PHE A 75 -9.69 -8.59 1.62
N SER A 76 -11.00 -8.44 1.87
CA SER A 76 -11.56 -7.57 2.93
C SER A 76 -10.79 -7.62 4.26
N PRO A 77 -10.47 -8.77 4.88
CA PRO A 77 -9.80 -8.78 6.18
C PRO A 77 -8.38 -8.19 6.13
N PHE A 78 -7.73 -8.23 4.96
CA PHE A 78 -6.41 -7.65 4.76
C PHE A 78 -6.50 -6.16 4.37
N LEU A 79 -7.33 -5.83 3.39
CA LEU A 79 -7.50 -4.45 2.90
C LEU A 79 -8.00 -3.51 4.00
N LEU A 80 -9.03 -3.93 4.75
CA LEU A 80 -9.56 -3.15 5.89
C LEU A 80 -8.50 -2.98 6.97
N PHE A 81 -7.71 -4.02 7.24
CA PHE A 81 -6.64 -3.96 8.23
C PHE A 81 -5.57 -2.94 7.84
N ILE A 82 -5.08 -2.97 6.59
CA ILE A 82 -4.07 -2.02 6.12
C ILE A 82 -4.62 -0.59 6.14
N HIS A 83 -5.85 -0.38 5.69
CA HIS A 83 -6.48 0.95 5.72
C HIS A 83 -6.56 1.50 7.13
N LEU A 84 -7.07 0.69 8.07
CA LEU A 84 -7.17 1.07 9.46
C LEU A 84 -5.78 1.31 10.07
N PHE A 85 -4.79 0.47 9.73
CA PHE A 85 -3.44 0.60 10.24
C PHE A 85 -2.75 1.87 9.75
N VAL A 86 -2.89 2.23 8.48
CA VAL A 86 -2.38 3.49 7.91
C VAL A 86 -3.04 4.69 8.59
N LEU A 87 -4.37 4.64 8.75
CA LEU A 87 -5.14 5.69 9.42
C LEU A 87 -4.69 5.86 10.89
N LEU A 88 -4.65 4.78 11.67
CA LEU A 88 -4.23 4.77 13.07
C LEU A 88 -2.79 5.24 13.23
N ARG A 89 -1.88 4.74 12.38
CA ARG A 89 -0.48 5.14 12.44
C ARG A 89 -0.33 6.63 12.15
N ARG A 90 -1.10 7.19 11.22
CA ARG A 90 -1.12 8.62 10.92
C ARG A 90 -1.71 9.45 12.06
N PHE A 91 -2.71 8.93 12.79
CA PHE A 91 -3.21 9.58 14.01
C PHE A 91 -2.20 9.59 15.15
N VAL A 92 -1.43 8.51 15.30
CA VAL A 92 -0.42 8.38 16.37
C VAL A 92 0.87 9.15 16.05
N LYS A 93 1.26 9.16 14.78
CA LYS A 93 2.48 9.81 14.31
C LYS A 93 2.14 11.12 13.59
N ASN A 94 2.46 12.25 14.21
CA ASN A 94 2.50 13.57 13.57
C ASN A 94 3.70 13.67 12.59
N GLU A 95 3.78 12.75 11.62
CA GLU A 95 4.76 12.81 10.52
C GLU A 95 4.31 13.87 9.49
N PRO A 96 5.25 14.58 8.85
CA PRO A 96 4.92 15.54 7.80
C PRO A 96 4.16 14.83 6.67
N LEU A 97 3.10 15.47 6.17
CA LEU A 97 2.19 14.89 5.18
C LEU A 97 2.92 14.48 3.89
N TYR A 98 3.85 15.32 3.49
CA TYR A 98 4.78 15.14 2.38
C TYR A 98 6.04 15.98 2.64
N THR A 99 7.12 15.64 1.96
CA THR A 99 8.39 16.37 1.97
C THR A 99 8.81 16.64 0.54
N GLU A 100 9.24 17.86 0.25
CA GLU A 100 9.85 18.20 -1.04
C GLU A 100 11.30 17.71 -1.04
N VAL A 101 11.63 16.81 -1.96
CA VAL A 101 12.98 16.22 -2.08
C VAL A 101 13.80 16.88 -3.19
N ALA A 102 13.11 17.48 -4.15
CA ALA A 102 13.66 18.30 -5.21
C ALA A 102 12.58 19.27 -5.70
N ASP A 103 12.96 20.33 -6.40
CA ASP A 103 12.04 21.35 -6.92
C ASP A 103 10.82 20.75 -7.66
N GLY A 104 9.64 20.89 -7.07
CA GLY A 104 8.39 20.35 -7.60
C GLY A 104 8.28 18.82 -7.54
N VAL A 105 9.07 18.15 -6.70
CA VAL A 105 9.05 16.70 -6.46
C VAL A 105 8.84 16.44 -4.98
N PHE A 106 7.69 15.85 -4.67
CA PHE A 106 7.23 15.58 -3.32
C PHE A 106 7.16 14.09 -3.05
N VAL A 107 7.52 13.70 -1.83
CA VAL A 107 7.44 12.32 -1.33
C VAL A 107 6.58 12.28 -0.08
N GLY A 108 5.65 11.34 0.02
CA GLY A 108 4.77 11.25 1.19
C GLY A 108 4.00 9.95 1.35
N GLY A 109 3.10 9.94 2.32
CA GLY A 109 2.21 8.81 2.60
C GLY A 109 0.92 8.85 1.80
N TRP A 110 0.12 7.79 1.86
CA TRP A 110 -1.14 7.70 1.12
C TRP A 110 -2.10 8.88 1.42
N PRO A 111 -2.54 9.64 0.41
CA PRO A 111 -3.26 10.90 0.62
C PRO A 111 -4.76 10.69 0.87
N SER A 112 -5.14 10.41 2.11
CA SER A 112 -6.55 10.20 2.50
C SER A 112 -7.44 11.47 2.47
N SER A 113 -6.86 12.67 2.35
CA SER A 113 -7.57 13.96 2.29
C SER A 113 -6.89 14.88 1.26
N VAL A 114 -7.59 15.93 0.82
CA VAL A 114 -7.03 16.92 -0.14
C VAL A 114 -5.87 17.69 0.49
N GLU A 115 -5.91 17.93 1.79
CA GLU A 115 -4.83 18.58 2.55
C GLU A 115 -3.53 17.76 2.55
N HIS A 116 -3.62 16.45 2.26
CA HIS A 116 -2.47 15.56 2.14
C HIS A 116 -1.79 15.62 0.77
N LEU A 117 -2.29 16.42 -0.18
CA LEU A 117 -1.69 16.60 -1.49
C LEU A 117 -0.80 17.86 -1.52
N PRO A 118 0.36 17.81 -2.20
CA PRO A 118 1.13 19.01 -2.44
C PRO A 118 0.37 19.97 -3.39
N PRO A 119 0.67 21.27 -3.32
CA PRO A 119 0.00 22.28 -4.13
C PRO A 119 0.29 22.09 -5.64
N GLY A 120 -0.56 22.68 -6.49
CA GLY A 120 -0.29 22.81 -7.92
C GLY A 120 -0.74 21.65 -8.82
N ASP A 121 -1.78 20.90 -8.45
CA ASP A 121 -2.31 19.76 -9.23
C ASP A 121 -1.21 18.72 -9.59
N PRO A 122 -0.62 18.07 -8.57
CA PRO A 122 0.51 17.18 -8.77
C PRO A 122 0.12 15.96 -9.61
N ALA A 123 1.05 15.49 -10.43
CA ALA A 123 1.02 14.17 -11.04
C ALA A 123 1.44 13.11 -10.01
N ILE A 124 0.60 12.10 -9.80
CA ILE A 124 0.72 11.16 -8.70
C ILE A 124 1.32 9.84 -9.18
N ILE A 125 2.35 9.39 -8.46
CA ILE A 125 2.95 8.07 -8.59
C ILE A 125 2.63 7.29 -7.31
N ASP A 126 1.81 6.27 -7.45
CA ASP A 126 1.36 5.42 -6.35
C ASP A 126 2.21 4.15 -6.30
N CYS A 127 3.02 4.00 -5.26
CA CYS A 127 3.89 2.85 -5.05
C CYS A 127 3.27 1.78 -4.13
N THR A 128 1.95 1.72 -4.02
CA THR A 128 1.23 0.74 -3.19
C THR A 128 0.43 -0.23 -4.05
N CYS A 129 0.39 -1.49 -3.66
CA CYS A 129 -0.50 -2.49 -4.26
C CYS A 129 -1.75 -2.73 -3.42
N GLU A 130 -1.72 -2.31 -2.15
CA GLU A 130 -2.69 -2.62 -1.11
C GLU A 130 -3.65 -1.48 -0.74
N LEU A 131 -3.35 -0.25 -1.17
CA LEU A 131 -4.21 0.92 -0.94
C LEU A 131 -4.90 1.37 -2.24
N PRO A 132 -6.19 1.73 -2.24
CA PRO A 132 -6.88 2.22 -3.41
C PRO A 132 -6.42 3.63 -3.72
N LYS A 133 -6.66 4.07 -4.96
CA LYS A 133 -6.64 5.49 -5.27
C LYS A 133 -7.62 6.22 -4.35
N SER A 134 -7.13 7.24 -3.65
CA SER A 134 -7.98 8.08 -2.83
C SER A 134 -8.97 8.85 -3.70
N SER A 135 -10.19 9.05 -3.21
CA SER A 135 -11.21 9.85 -3.90
C SER A 135 -10.79 11.31 -4.09
N THR A 136 -9.79 11.76 -3.32
CA THR A 136 -9.18 13.09 -3.41
C THR A 136 -8.38 13.28 -4.70
N ILE A 137 -7.99 12.17 -5.36
CA ILE A 137 -7.19 12.13 -6.59
C ILE A 137 -8.11 11.82 -7.78
N SER A 138 -9.13 12.65 -8.01
CA SER A 138 -10.08 12.43 -9.09
C SER A 138 -9.55 12.92 -10.44
N ASN A 139 -8.90 14.09 -10.47
CA ASN A 139 -8.51 14.77 -11.72
C ASN A 139 -6.99 14.80 -11.98
N ASN A 140 -6.18 14.38 -11.02
CA ASN A 140 -4.72 14.36 -11.16
C ASN A 140 -4.28 13.30 -12.18
N ALA A 141 -3.18 13.58 -12.89
CA ALA A 141 -2.50 12.54 -13.65
C ALA A 141 -2.01 11.45 -12.67
N TYR A 142 -2.28 10.19 -12.95
CA TYR A 142 -2.04 9.09 -12.02
C TYR A 142 -1.26 7.96 -12.69
N LEU A 143 -0.28 7.41 -11.99
CA LEU A 143 0.49 6.24 -12.39
C LEU A 143 0.62 5.27 -11.20
N CYS A 144 0.04 4.08 -11.33
CA CYS A 144 0.21 3.02 -10.35
C CYS A 144 1.48 2.20 -10.65
N VAL A 145 2.42 2.18 -9.69
CA VAL A 145 3.58 1.30 -9.64
C VAL A 145 3.36 0.32 -8.49
N ALA A 146 2.46 -0.64 -8.70
CA ALA A 146 2.01 -1.57 -7.66
C ALA A 146 3.20 -2.32 -7.05
N THR A 147 3.46 -2.08 -5.76
CA THR A 147 4.57 -2.66 -5.00
C THR A 147 4.08 -2.93 -3.59
N TRP A 148 4.51 -4.06 -3.01
CA TRP A 148 4.22 -4.36 -1.61
C TRP A 148 4.99 -3.43 -0.68
N ASP A 149 4.41 -3.08 0.47
CA ASP A 149 5.19 -2.42 1.54
C ASP A 149 6.45 -3.23 1.87
N THR A 150 7.55 -2.53 2.18
CA THR A 150 8.91 -3.09 2.35
C THR A 150 9.55 -3.70 1.10
N ARG A 151 8.95 -3.55 -0.10
CA ARG A 151 9.55 -3.92 -1.38
C ARG A 151 9.93 -2.70 -2.21
N ALA A 152 10.85 -2.92 -3.15
CA ALA A 152 11.19 -1.96 -4.18
C ALA A 152 10.55 -2.42 -5.51
N PRO A 153 10.06 -1.48 -6.35
CA PRO A 153 9.66 -1.82 -7.70
C PRO A 153 10.83 -2.35 -8.52
N GLN A 154 10.53 -3.03 -9.62
CA GLN A 154 11.56 -3.48 -10.55
C GLN A 154 12.28 -2.28 -11.20
N PRO A 155 13.58 -2.38 -11.53
CA PRO A 155 14.33 -1.27 -12.13
C PRO A 155 13.67 -0.66 -13.37
N SER A 156 13.05 -1.49 -14.22
CA SER A 156 12.32 -1.03 -15.40
C SER A 156 11.04 -0.23 -15.06
N GLN A 157 10.37 -0.56 -13.96
CA GLN A 157 9.22 0.19 -13.46
C GLN A 157 9.65 1.53 -12.88
N ILE A 158 10.78 1.56 -12.16
CA ILE A 158 11.41 2.79 -11.67
C ILE A 158 11.75 3.70 -12.85
N GLU A 159 12.44 3.19 -13.85
CA GLU A 159 12.81 3.96 -15.04
C GLU A 159 11.58 4.50 -15.78
N SER A 160 10.53 3.67 -15.92
CA SER A 160 9.27 4.10 -16.53
C SER A 160 8.58 5.20 -15.75
N ALA A 161 8.57 5.10 -14.41
CA ALA A 161 8.01 6.10 -13.51
C ALA A 161 8.79 7.42 -13.56
N VAL A 162 10.13 7.36 -13.61
CA VAL A 162 11.00 8.53 -13.77
C VAL A 162 10.78 9.20 -15.13
N ARG A 163 10.74 8.45 -16.22
CA ARG A 163 10.45 9.03 -17.55
C ARG A 163 9.07 9.67 -17.59
N TRP A 164 8.08 9.06 -16.94
CA TRP A 164 6.75 9.64 -16.82
C TRP A 164 6.73 10.92 -15.99
N SER A 165 7.44 10.95 -14.86
CA SER A 165 7.53 12.11 -13.97
C SER A 165 8.20 13.30 -14.67
N VAL A 166 9.29 13.06 -15.40
CA VAL A 166 9.99 14.09 -16.19
C VAL A 166 9.05 14.72 -17.23
N ARG A 167 8.25 13.91 -17.94
CA ARG A 167 7.24 14.42 -18.90
C ARG A 167 6.14 15.24 -18.24
N LYS A 168 5.78 14.96 -16.99
CA LYS A 168 4.78 15.74 -16.24
C LYS A 168 5.37 17.05 -15.75
N ARG A 169 6.62 17.04 -15.29
CA ARG A 169 7.35 18.26 -14.92
C ARG A 169 7.56 19.20 -16.10
N SER A 170 7.83 18.69 -17.31
CA SER A 170 7.92 19.54 -18.51
C SER A 170 6.58 20.19 -18.90
N GLN A 171 5.47 19.78 -18.28
CA GLN A 171 4.14 20.37 -18.42
C GLN A 171 3.81 21.30 -17.24
N ASN A 172 4.81 21.71 -16.45
CA ASN A 172 4.67 22.50 -15.22
C ASN A 172 3.77 21.85 -14.17
N LYS A 173 3.67 20.51 -14.17
CA LYS A 173 2.98 19.76 -13.10
C LYS A 173 4.00 19.27 -12.08
N PRO A 174 3.81 19.58 -10.78
CA PRO A 174 4.57 18.95 -9.72
C PRO A 174 4.36 17.43 -9.71
N VAL A 175 5.27 16.68 -9.11
CA VAL A 175 5.17 15.22 -9.00
C VAL A 175 5.06 14.85 -7.53
N TYR A 176 4.07 14.02 -7.21
CA TYR A 176 3.88 13.46 -5.88
C TYR A 176 4.06 11.95 -5.92
N VAL A 177 5.10 11.44 -5.27
CA VAL A 177 5.35 10.01 -5.15
C VAL A 177 4.95 9.57 -3.75
N HIS A 178 4.02 8.63 -3.64
CA HIS A 178 3.58 8.14 -2.34
C HIS A 178 3.70 6.63 -2.19
N CYS A 179 3.97 6.23 -0.95
CA CYS A 179 3.83 4.85 -0.49
C CYS A 179 2.73 4.82 0.60
N ALA A 180 2.60 3.72 1.36
CA ALA A 180 1.67 3.65 2.47
C ALA A 180 2.00 4.70 3.55
N TYR A 181 3.28 4.83 3.92
CA TYR A 181 3.71 5.65 5.06
C TYR A 181 4.68 6.79 4.73
N GLY A 182 5.12 6.93 3.48
CA GLY A 182 6.05 8.00 3.07
C GLY A 182 7.51 7.89 3.55
N ASN A 183 7.87 6.85 4.30
CA ASN A 183 9.16 6.78 5.00
C ASN A 183 10.22 5.85 4.39
N TYR A 184 9.87 4.84 3.57
CA TYR A 184 10.78 3.71 3.32
C TYR A 184 11.02 3.32 1.85
N ALA A 185 10.17 3.73 0.91
CA ALA A 185 10.27 3.24 -0.48
C ALA A 185 11.11 4.11 -1.42
N LEU A 186 11.52 5.32 -0.99
CA LEU A 186 11.93 6.38 -1.94
C LEU A 186 13.34 6.94 -1.75
N LEU A 187 13.98 6.69 -0.61
CA LEU A 187 15.35 7.14 -0.35
C LEU A 187 16.41 6.56 -1.32
N PRO A 188 16.27 5.33 -1.87
CA PRO A 188 17.23 4.82 -2.85
C PRO A 188 17.00 5.30 -4.29
N MET A 189 15.90 6.01 -4.61
CA MET A 189 15.59 6.41 -6.00
C MET A 189 16.17 7.76 -6.41
N PHE A 190 16.78 8.50 -5.48
CA PHE A 190 17.34 9.83 -5.71
C PHE A 190 18.79 9.98 -5.22
N GLY A 191 19.45 8.86 -4.89
CA GLY A 191 20.87 8.79 -4.54
C GLY A 191 21.72 8.26 -5.68
#